data_AF-A0A071ML38-F1
#
_entry.id   AF-A0A071ML38-F1
#
_cell.length_a   1.000
_cell.length_b   1.000
_cell.length_c   1.000
_cell.angle_alpha   90.00
_cell.angle_beta   90.00
_cell.angle_gamma   90.00
#
_symmetry.space_group_name_H-M   'P 1'
#
loop_
_entity.id
_entity.type
_entity.pdbx_description
1 polymer ?
#
loop_
_entity_poly.entity_id
_entity_poly.type
_entity_poly.pdbx_seq_one_letter_code
_entity_poly.pdbx_strand_id
1 'polypeptide(L)'
;MPMIDVTLPEGALAPHAEAQLMNELTGTLIRHEGLDPDDPRVRDVTWIFVHRPAAVYRAGAVAPAPLYRIVPTVPEGQYTDAARAALIADVTAAVARAEGAAVDAVATRVWVFPTEIDDGCWGSRGTVRRLPDIMEYFGGATLRALGEQRLATKRRADADRVVDAVRDSMRETDRNGFHEPAAGVVR
;
A
#
# COMPACT_ATOMS: atom_id res chain seq x y z
N MET A 1 -8.29 -9.44 1.86
CA MET A 1 -7.34 -10.55 1.61
C MET A 1 -5.96 -9.97 1.38
N PRO A 2 -5.34 -9.33 2.37
CA PRO A 2 -4.05 -8.73 2.15
C PRO A 2 -2.92 -9.74 2.33
N MET A 3 -1.90 -9.58 1.50
CA MET A 3 -0.59 -10.21 1.67
C MET A 3 0.36 -9.14 2.17
N ILE A 4 0.88 -9.31 3.39
CA ILE A 4 1.72 -8.30 4.03
C ILE A 4 3.15 -8.83 4.14
N ASP A 5 4.10 -8.19 3.49
CA ASP A 5 5.51 -8.42 3.78
C ASP A 5 5.95 -7.47 4.91
N VAL A 6 6.47 -8.04 5.99
CA VAL A 6 7.05 -7.27 7.10
C VAL A 6 8.54 -7.60 7.18
N THR A 7 9.37 -6.64 6.80
CA THR A 7 10.82 -6.72 7.00
C THR A 7 11.17 -6.04 8.33
N LEU A 8 11.70 -6.81 9.29
CA LEU A 8 12.25 -6.30 10.55
C LEU A 8 13.50 -7.10 10.97
N PRO A 9 14.55 -6.47 11.52
CA PRO A 9 15.71 -7.21 12.03
C PRO A 9 15.32 -8.22 13.12
N GLU A 10 16.11 -9.29 13.24
CA GLU A 10 15.97 -10.21 14.38
C GLU A 10 16.28 -9.48 15.69
N GLY A 11 15.49 -9.75 16.73
CA GLY A 11 15.62 -9.09 18.03
C GLY A 11 15.21 -7.60 18.04
N ALA A 12 14.64 -7.07 16.94
CA ALA A 12 14.17 -5.69 16.88
C ALA A 12 13.01 -5.39 17.85
N LEU A 13 12.24 -6.41 18.21
CA LEU A 13 11.12 -6.33 19.15
C LEU A 13 11.18 -7.50 20.12
N ALA A 14 10.65 -7.33 21.33
CA ALA A 14 10.42 -8.45 22.22
C ALA A 14 9.40 -9.43 21.59
N PRO A 15 9.52 -10.76 21.79
CA PRO A 15 8.65 -11.74 21.13
C PRO A 15 7.14 -11.49 21.30
N HIS A 16 6.72 -11.06 22.49
CA HIS A 16 5.32 -10.74 22.76
C HIS A 16 4.85 -9.48 22.02
N ALA A 17 5.70 -8.45 21.93
CA ALA A 17 5.40 -7.22 21.21
C ALA A 17 5.34 -7.45 19.70
N GLU A 18 6.20 -8.32 19.18
CA GLU A 18 6.15 -8.74 17.79
C GLU A 18 4.86 -9.51 17.47
N ALA A 19 4.48 -10.49 18.31
CA ALA A 19 3.22 -11.21 18.13
C ALA A 19 1.99 -10.29 18.18
N GLN A 20 2.01 -9.31 19.09
CA GLN A 20 0.98 -8.27 19.15
C GLN A 20 0.95 -7.43 17.88
N LEU A 21 2.11 -7.00 17.37
CA LEU A 21 2.21 -6.25 16.12
C LEU A 21 1.63 -7.05 14.95
N MET A 22 1.95 -8.34 14.81
CA MET A 22 1.41 -9.16 13.72
C MET A 22 -0.12 -9.28 13.76
N ASN A 23 -0.69 -9.47 14.96
CA ASN A 23 -2.14 -9.50 15.13
C ASN A 23 -2.79 -8.12 14.86
N GLU A 24 -2.15 -7.05 15.30
CA GLU A 24 -2.63 -5.69 15.10
C GLU A 24 -2.58 -5.26 13.63
N LEU A 25 -1.50 -5.56 12.91
CA LEU A 25 -1.38 -5.29 11.48
C LEU A 25 -2.42 -6.07 10.67
N THR A 26 -2.65 -7.34 11.03
CA THR A 26 -3.70 -8.19 10.43
C THR A 26 -5.07 -7.51 10.55
N GLY A 27 -5.47 -7.14 11.78
CA GLY A 27 -6.76 -6.50 12.00
C GLY A 27 -6.87 -5.11 11.35
N THR A 28 -5.79 -4.32 11.41
CA THR A 28 -5.75 -2.98 10.81
C THR A 28 -6.01 -3.04 9.32
N LEU A 29 -5.30 -3.91 8.60
CA LEU A 29 -5.43 -3.97 7.15
C LEU A 29 -6.78 -4.53 6.70
N ILE A 30 -7.34 -5.51 7.43
CA ILE A 30 -8.70 -6.01 7.20
C ILE A 30 -9.72 -4.86 7.30
N ARG A 31 -9.62 -4.01 8.33
CA ARG A 31 -10.50 -2.84 8.48
C ARG A 31 -10.34 -1.84 7.35
N HIS A 32 -9.10 -1.60 6.89
CA HIS A 32 -8.83 -0.71 5.76
C HIS A 32 -9.41 -1.23 4.44
N GLU A 33 -9.56 -2.55 4.29
CA GLU A 33 -10.31 -3.15 3.17
C GLU A 33 -11.85 -3.04 3.34
N GLY A 34 -12.34 -2.54 4.48
CA GLY A 34 -13.76 -2.45 4.80
C GLY A 34 -14.39 -3.81 5.12
N LEU A 35 -13.60 -4.76 5.61
CA LEU A 35 -14.05 -6.08 6.03
C LEU A 35 -13.99 -6.20 7.56
N ASP A 36 -14.70 -7.19 8.09
CA ASP A 36 -14.74 -7.47 9.53
C ASP A 36 -13.49 -8.26 9.98
N PRO A 37 -12.62 -7.71 10.85
CA PRO A 37 -11.46 -8.42 11.38
C PRO A 37 -11.78 -9.59 12.32
N ASP A 38 -13.04 -9.73 12.75
CA ASP A 38 -13.51 -10.83 13.58
C ASP A 38 -14.14 -11.97 12.76
N ASP A 39 -14.40 -11.77 11.45
CA ASP A 39 -14.86 -12.85 10.56
C ASP A 39 -13.72 -13.86 10.32
N PRO A 40 -13.86 -15.13 10.76
CA PRO A 40 -12.82 -16.14 10.58
C PRO A 40 -12.42 -16.34 9.12
N ARG A 41 -13.36 -16.18 8.18
CA ARG A 41 -13.10 -16.34 6.74
C ARG A 41 -12.21 -15.24 6.19
N VAL A 42 -12.32 -14.02 6.71
CA VAL A 42 -11.49 -12.88 6.31
C VAL A 42 -10.11 -12.99 6.94
N ARG A 43 -10.04 -13.43 8.20
CA ARG A 43 -8.76 -13.67 8.89
C ARG A 43 -7.94 -14.79 8.24
N ASP A 44 -8.58 -15.91 7.87
CA ASP A 44 -7.92 -17.08 7.28
C ASP A 44 -7.11 -16.78 6.01
N VAL A 45 -7.54 -15.76 5.27
CA VAL A 45 -6.99 -15.33 3.98
C VAL A 45 -6.19 -14.03 4.06
N THR A 46 -5.79 -13.66 5.27
CA THR A 46 -4.92 -12.52 5.57
C THR A 46 -3.60 -13.04 6.09
N TRP A 47 -2.52 -12.85 5.33
CA TRP A 47 -1.22 -13.45 5.66
C TRP A 47 -0.14 -12.40 5.84
N ILE A 48 0.76 -12.66 6.78
CA ILE A 48 1.96 -11.87 7.01
C ILE A 48 3.19 -12.75 6.79
N PHE A 49 4.08 -12.31 5.91
CA PHE A 49 5.39 -12.90 5.69
C PHE A 49 6.44 -12.04 6.39
N VAL A 50 7.04 -12.60 7.45
CA VAL A 50 8.07 -11.91 8.23
C VAL A 50 9.45 -12.21 7.62
N HIS A 51 10.15 -11.16 7.22
CA HIS A 51 11.48 -11.22 6.64
C HIS A 51 12.51 -10.66 7.62
N ARG A 52 13.56 -11.45 7.90
CA ARG A 52 14.68 -11.07 8.76
C ARG A 52 15.91 -10.76 7.91
N PRO A 53 16.20 -9.48 7.62
CA PRO A 53 17.40 -9.12 6.89
C PRO A 53 18.63 -9.39 7.77
N ALA A 54 19.69 -9.95 7.19
CA ALA A 54 20.96 -10.15 7.89
C ALA A 54 21.61 -8.82 8.31
N ALA A 55 21.37 -7.75 7.56
CA ALA A 55 21.76 -6.39 7.88
C ALA A 55 20.85 -5.38 7.19
N VAL A 56 20.70 -4.20 7.80
CA VAL A 56 20.05 -3.04 7.18
C VAL A 56 20.99 -1.84 7.27
N TYR A 57 21.22 -1.17 6.15
CA TYR A 57 22.10 -0.01 6.06
C TYR A 57 21.28 1.27 5.86
N ARG A 58 21.66 2.34 6.56
CA ARG A 58 21.15 3.70 6.37
C ARG A 58 22.33 4.61 6.02
N ALA A 59 22.25 5.28 4.87
CA ALA A 59 23.31 6.17 4.38
C ALA A 59 24.71 5.50 4.32
N GLY A 60 24.77 4.22 3.92
CA GLY A 60 26.02 3.48 3.76
C GLY A 60 26.60 2.87 5.04
N ALA A 61 25.99 3.09 6.21
CA ALA A 61 26.40 2.47 7.48
C ALA A 61 25.31 1.55 8.02
N VAL A 62 25.69 0.54 8.83
CA VAL A 62 24.72 -0.31 9.52
C VAL A 62 23.80 0.57 10.36
N ALA A 63 22.49 0.34 10.27
CA ALA A 63 21.51 1.14 10.96
C ALA A 63 21.70 1.01 12.49
N PRO A 64 21.81 2.12 13.24
CA PRO A 64 22.06 2.10 14.68
C PRO A 64 20.81 1.71 15.50
N ALA A 65 19.65 1.62 14.84
CA ALA A 65 18.38 1.22 15.40
C ALA A 65 17.58 0.41 14.36
N PRO A 66 16.61 -0.41 14.77
CA PRO A 66 15.78 -1.18 13.85
C PRO A 66 15.08 -0.28 12.82
N LEU A 67 15.13 -0.67 11.55
CA LEU A 67 14.31 -0.08 10.48
C LEU A 67 13.25 -1.09 10.06
N TYR A 68 12.04 -0.60 9.86
CA TYR A 68 10.88 -1.41 9.52
C TYR A 68 10.43 -1.09 8.10
N ARG A 69 10.18 -2.13 7.31
CA ARG A 69 9.52 -2.00 6.00
C ARG A 69 8.31 -2.91 5.95
N ILE A 70 7.15 -2.32 5.79
CA ILE A 70 5.86 -3.00 5.71
C ILE A 70 5.31 -2.78 4.31
N VAL A 71 4.97 -3.85 3.60
CA VAL A 71 4.40 -3.79 2.25
C VAL A 71 3.04 -4.49 2.26
N PRO A 72 1.95 -3.75 2.60
CA PRO A 72 0.60 -4.25 2.43
C PRO A 72 0.28 -4.37 0.95
N THR A 73 -0.02 -5.59 0.48
CA THR A 73 -0.41 -5.83 -0.91
C THR A 73 -1.85 -6.34 -0.97
N VAL A 74 -2.69 -5.71 -1.79
CA VAL A 74 -4.13 -5.99 -1.91
C VAL A 74 -4.58 -6.03 -3.37
N PRO A 75 -5.76 -6.58 -3.68
CA PRO A 75 -6.36 -6.44 -5.01
C PRO A 75 -6.63 -4.96 -5.38
N GLU A 76 -6.55 -4.64 -6.68
CA GLU A 76 -6.93 -3.33 -7.25
C GLU A 76 -8.30 -2.86 -6.74
N GLY A 77 -8.39 -1.59 -6.37
CA GLY A 77 -9.64 -0.93 -5.98
C GLY A 77 -9.84 -0.82 -4.47
N GLN A 78 -8.92 -1.36 -3.66
CA GLN A 78 -9.00 -1.26 -2.20
C GLN A 78 -8.53 0.10 -1.68
N TYR A 79 -7.72 0.83 -2.43
CA TYR A 79 -7.11 2.06 -1.95
C TYR A 79 -7.54 3.34 -2.69
N THR A 80 -8.02 4.30 -1.92
CA THR A 80 -8.03 5.73 -2.27
C THR A 80 -6.80 6.43 -1.68
N ASP A 81 -6.52 7.67 -2.09
CA ASP A 81 -5.41 8.45 -1.51
C ASP A 81 -5.59 8.66 0.00
N ALA A 82 -6.82 8.95 0.42
CA ALA A 82 -7.16 9.08 1.84
C ALA A 82 -6.99 7.75 2.60
N ALA A 83 -7.43 6.63 2.02
CA ALA A 83 -7.27 5.31 2.63
C ALA A 83 -5.78 4.93 2.75
N ARG A 84 -4.96 5.22 1.73
CA ARG A 84 -3.50 5.02 1.82
C ARG A 84 -2.88 5.83 2.95
N ALA A 85 -3.20 7.11 3.04
CA ALA A 85 -2.65 7.98 4.08
C ALA A 85 -3.02 7.49 5.48
N ALA A 86 -4.28 7.09 5.68
CA ALA A 86 -4.74 6.55 6.96
C ALA A 86 -4.06 5.21 7.29
N LEU A 87 -3.93 4.29 6.32
CA LEU A 87 -3.24 3.02 6.53
C LEU A 87 -1.76 3.22 6.92
N ILE A 88 -1.06 4.15 6.26
CA ILE A 88 0.33 4.47 6.58
C ILE A 88 0.45 4.98 8.02
N ALA A 89 -0.45 5.87 8.45
CA ALA A 89 -0.47 6.39 9.80
C ALA A 89 -0.74 5.28 10.83
N ASP A 90 -1.75 4.45 10.61
CA ASP A 90 -2.15 3.38 11.54
C ASP A 90 -1.07 2.31 11.70
N VAL A 91 -0.45 1.89 10.58
CA VAL A 91 0.68 0.95 10.60
C VAL A 91 1.87 1.53 11.36
N THR A 92 2.21 2.80 11.10
CA THR A 92 3.31 3.47 11.80
C THR A 92 3.06 3.55 13.31
N ALA A 93 1.82 3.86 13.71
CA ALA A 93 1.42 3.89 15.10
C ALA A 93 1.46 2.50 15.76
N ALA A 94 1.09 1.44 15.03
CA ALA A 94 1.19 0.07 15.52
C ALA A 94 2.65 -0.35 15.79
N VAL A 95 3.57 0.00 14.89
CA VAL A 95 5.01 -0.23 15.12
C VAL A 95 5.51 0.54 16.33
N ALA A 96 5.11 1.81 16.49
CA ALA A 96 5.50 2.62 17.64
C ALA A 96 5.00 2.02 18.98
N ARG A 97 3.76 1.51 19.01
CA ARG A 97 3.23 0.77 20.16
C ARG A 97 4.04 -0.49 20.46
N ALA A 98 4.38 -1.26 19.43
CA ALA A 98 5.19 -2.48 19.58
C ALA A 98 6.61 -2.19 20.10
N GLU A 99 7.20 -1.07 19.67
CA GLU A 99 8.52 -0.63 20.15
C GLU A 99 8.46 0.05 21.53
N GLY A 100 7.26 0.37 22.03
CA GLY A 100 7.07 1.07 23.30
C GLY A 100 7.57 2.53 23.25
N ALA A 101 7.55 3.15 22.08
CA ALA A 101 8.11 4.48 21.83
C ALA A 101 7.06 5.45 21.26
N ALA A 102 7.35 6.75 21.36
CA ALA A 102 6.50 7.77 20.74
C ALA A 102 6.52 7.65 19.21
N VAL A 103 5.37 7.89 18.56
CA VAL A 103 5.23 7.75 17.10
C VAL A 103 6.26 8.59 16.35
N ASP A 104 6.50 9.84 16.76
CA ASP A 104 7.46 10.73 16.10
C ASP A 104 8.90 10.21 16.13
N ALA A 105 9.28 9.48 17.19
CA ALA A 105 10.60 8.87 17.30
C ALA A 105 10.77 7.68 16.34
N VAL A 106 9.70 6.91 16.14
CA VAL A 106 9.69 5.68 15.34
C VAL A 106 9.42 5.96 13.86
N ALA A 107 8.62 6.98 13.53
CA ALA A 107 8.17 7.28 12.17
C ALA A 107 9.33 7.46 11.18
N THR A 108 10.46 8.01 11.62
CA THR A 108 11.66 8.18 10.78
C THR A 108 12.34 6.87 10.36
N ARG A 109 11.92 5.73 10.94
CA ARG A 109 12.44 4.38 10.73
C ARG A 109 11.41 3.41 10.15
N VAL A 110 10.17 3.85 9.92
CA VAL A 110 9.09 3.01 9.39
C VAL A 110 8.77 3.42 7.97
N TRP A 111 8.83 2.45 7.07
CA TRP A 111 8.39 2.59 5.70
C TRP A 111 7.18 1.71 5.46
N VAL A 112 6.12 2.29 4.92
CA VAL A 112 4.89 1.59 4.58
C VAL A 112 4.60 1.80 3.09
N PHE A 113 4.43 0.70 2.35
CA PHE A 113 4.19 0.72 0.91
C PHE A 113 2.86 0.05 0.57
N PRO A 114 1.71 0.74 0.73
CA PRO A 114 0.42 0.21 0.29
C PRO A 114 0.44 -0.02 -1.22
N THR A 115 0.34 -1.29 -1.62
CA THR A 115 0.50 -1.75 -3.00
C THR A 115 -0.77 -2.44 -3.46
N GLU A 116 -1.21 -2.14 -4.68
CA GLU A 116 -2.33 -2.82 -5.32
C GLU A 116 -1.81 -3.70 -6.46
N ILE A 117 -2.43 -4.86 -6.65
CA ILE A 117 -2.22 -5.71 -7.81
C ILE A 117 -3.45 -5.62 -8.71
N ASP A 118 -3.21 -5.30 -9.98
CA ASP A 118 -4.27 -5.14 -10.99
C ASP A 118 -5.28 -6.28 -10.95
N ASP A 119 -6.56 -5.93 -11.10
CA ASP A 119 -7.64 -6.89 -11.11
C ASP A 119 -7.48 -7.84 -12.30
N GLY A 120 -7.47 -9.14 -12.02
CA GLY A 120 -7.08 -10.18 -12.98
C GLY A 120 -5.67 -10.73 -12.79
N CYS A 121 -4.82 -10.07 -12.01
CA CYS A 121 -3.48 -10.53 -11.64
C CYS A 121 -3.40 -11.04 -10.20
N TRP A 122 -4.44 -10.84 -9.39
CA TRP A 122 -4.54 -11.41 -8.05
C TRP A 122 -4.94 -12.88 -8.12
N GLY A 123 -4.06 -13.77 -7.64
CA GLY A 123 -4.26 -15.22 -7.68
C GLY A 123 -4.37 -15.84 -6.28
N SER A 124 -5.32 -16.74 -6.07
CA SER A 124 -5.35 -17.60 -4.89
C SER A 124 -6.10 -18.90 -5.18
N ARG A 125 -5.78 -19.95 -4.41
CA ARG A 125 -6.40 -21.28 -4.54
C ARG A 125 -6.35 -21.82 -5.99
N GLY A 126 -5.26 -21.55 -6.71
CA GLY A 126 -5.07 -21.97 -8.10
C GLY A 126 -5.91 -21.22 -9.15
N THR A 127 -6.53 -20.10 -8.79
CA THR A 127 -7.42 -19.34 -9.69
C THR A 127 -7.13 -17.84 -9.62
N VAL A 128 -7.44 -17.13 -10.71
CA VAL A 128 -7.52 -15.66 -10.70
C VAL A 128 -8.77 -15.25 -9.93
N ARG A 129 -8.63 -14.27 -9.04
CA ARG A 129 -9.71 -13.76 -8.21
C ARG A 129 -9.91 -12.29 -8.48
N ARG A 130 -11.07 -11.95 -9.04
CA ARG A 130 -11.46 -10.56 -9.29
C ARG A 130 -12.00 -9.93 -8.01
N LEU A 131 -11.84 -8.62 -7.81
CA LEU A 131 -12.31 -7.96 -6.59
C LEU A 131 -13.81 -8.19 -6.33
N PRO A 132 -14.74 -8.08 -7.30
CA PRO A 132 -16.15 -8.36 -7.06
C PRO A 132 -16.40 -9.77 -6.49
N ASP A 133 -15.71 -10.79 -7.01
CA ASP A 133 -15.87 -12.18 -6.57
C ASP A 133 -15.24 -12.42 -5.19
N ILE A 134 -14.16 -11.70 -4.87
CA ILE A 134 -13.58 -11.69 -3.52
C ILE A 134 -14.56 -11.08 -2.52
N MET A 135 -15.12 -9.93 -2.86
CA MET A 135 -16.05 -9.21 -1.99
C MET A 135 -17.36 -9.98 -1.81
N GLU A 136 -17.88 -10.60 -2.87
CA GLU A 136 -19.04 -11.48 -2.81
C GLU A 136 -18.84 -12.66 -1.86
N TYR A 137 -17.65 -13.26 -1.88
CA TYR A 137 -17.33 -14.37 -0.98
C TYR A 137 -17.44 -13.99 0.51
N PHE A 138 -17.15 -12.74 0.87
CA PHE A 138 -17.24 -12.28 2.26
C PHE A 138 -18.64 -11.80 2.66
N GLY A 139 -19.38 -11.13 1.77
CA GLY A 139 -20.64 -10.46 2.14
C GLY A 139 -21.71 -10.43 1.05
N GLY A 140 -21.67 -11.39 0.13
CA GLY A 140 -22.70 -11.61 -0.88
C GLY A 140 -22.86 -10.46 -1.87
N ALA A 141 -24.05 -10.34 -2.45
CA ALA A 141 -24.35 -9.39 -3.52
C ALA A 141 -24.06 -7.92 -3.15
N THR A 142 -24.26 -7.54 -1.88
CA THR A 142 -23.97 -6.18 -1.39
C THR A 142 -22.49 -5.85 -1.51
N LEU A 143 -21.61 -6.74 -1.02
CA LEU A 143 -20.18 -6.52 -1.12
C LEU A 143 -19.68 -6.71 -2.56
N ARG A 144 -20.31 -7.58 -3.35
CA ARG A 144 -20.03 -7.69 -4.79
C ARG A 144 -20.19 -6.33 -5.49
N ALA A 145 -21.33 -5.68 -5.31
CA ALA A 145 -21.61 -4.37 -5.90
C ALA A 145 -20.61 -3.30 -5.43
N LEU A 146 -20.21 -3.34 -4.15
CA LEU A 146 -19.15 -2.48 -3.63
C LEU A 146 -17.79 -2.72 -4.32
N GLY A 147 -17.43 -3.99 -4.56
CA GLY A 147 -16.23 -4.35 -5.30
C GLY A 147 -16.24 -3.83 -6.74
N GLU A 148 -17.37 -3.95 -7.43
CA GLU A 148 -17.56 -3.40 -8.79
C GLU A 148 -17.43 -1.87 -8.80
N GLN A 149 -18.06 -1.20 -7.83
CA GLN A 149 -17.96 0.25 -7.67
C GLN A 149 -16.52 0.72 -7.38
N ARG A 150 -15.80 0.00 -6.52
CA ARG A 150 -14.40 0.27 -6.18
C ARG A 150 -13.50 0.23 -7.41
N LEU A 151 -13.58 -0.86 -8.20
CA LEU A 151 -12.84 -0.97 -9.46
C LEU A 151 -13.19 0.16 -10.43
N ALA A 152 -14.48 0.42 -10.64
CA ALA A 152 -14.92 1.45 -11.57
C ALA A 152 -14.40 2.84 -11.16
N THR A 153 -14.43 3.14 -9.86
CA THR A 153 -13.93 4.41 -9.31
C THR A 153 -12.42 4.53 -9.49
N LYS A 154 -11.66 3.50 -9.14
CA LYS A 154 -10.19 3.46 -9.30
C LYS A 154 -9.79 3.68 -10.76
N ARG A 155 -10.38 2.92 -11.68
CA ARG A 155 -10.06 2.99 -13.11
C ARG A 155 -10.44 4.31 -13.73
N ARG A 156 -11.55 4.92 -13.30
CA ARG A 156 -11.91 6.27 -13.72
C ARG A 156 -10.85 7.28 -13.27
N ALA A 157 -10.47 7.25 -12.00
CA ALA A 157 -9.45 8.15 -11.47
C ALA A 157 -8.08 7.97 -12.19
N ASP A 158 -7.70 6.74 -12.53
CA ASP A 158 -6.48 6.51 -13.31
C ASP A 158 -6.58 7.03 -14.74
N ALA A 159 -7.72 6.80 -15.41
CA ALA A 159 -7.96 7.33 -16.75
C ALA A 159 -7.93 8.86 -16.77
N ASP A 160 -8.53 9.51 -15.77
CA ASP A 160 -8.52 10.97 -15.63
C ASP A 160 -7.08 11.50 -15.51
N ARG A 161 -6.22 10.84 -14.71
CA ARG A 161 -4.79 11.19 -14.59
C ARG A 161 -4.04 11.07 -15.93
N VAL A 162 -4.32 10.02 -16.71
CA VAL A 162 -3.70 9.86 -18.03
C VAL A 162 -4.16 10.96 -18.98
N VAL A 163 -5.46 11.27 -19.01
CA VAL A 163 -6.01 12.34 -19.85
C VAL A 163 -5.41 13.70 -19.49
N ASP A 164 -5.29 14.01 -18.20
CA ASP A 164 -4.67 15.26 -17.74
C ASP A 164 -3.18 15.32 -18.08
N ALA A 165 -2.44 14.22 -17.93
CA ALA A 165 -1.03 14.16 -18.33
C ALA A 165 -0.84 14.39 -19.85
N VAL A 166 -1.70 13.79 -20.69
CA VAL A 166 -1.68 14.02 -22.13
C VAL A 166 -1.98 15.49 -22.45
N ARG A 167 -3.00 16.07 -21.80
CA ARG A 167 -3.36 17.49 -21.98
C ARG A 167 -2.20 18.42 -21.63
N ASP A 168 -1.53 18.18 -20.51
CA ASP A 168 -0.41 19.01 -20.07
C ASP A 168 0.80 18.90 -21.02
N SER A 169 1.08 17.69 -21.52
CA SER A 169 2.11 17.48 -22.55
C SER A 169 1.83 18.22 -23.85
N MET A 170 0.58 18.24 -24.31
CA MET A 170 0.19 19.00 -25.51
C MET A 170 0.38 20.50 -25.31
N ARG A 171 -0.01 21.04 -24.15
CA ARG A 171 0.17 22.46 -23.80
C ARG A 171 1.65 22.87 -23.73
N GLU A 172 2.51 21.99 -23.23
CA GLU A 172 3.95 22.21 -23.20
C GLU A 172 4.55 22.21 -24.60
N THR A 173 4.09 21.30 -25.47
CA THR A 173 4.50 21.26 -26.88
C THR A 173 4.10 22.53 -27.62
N ASP A 174 2.86 23.02 -27.40
CA ASP A 174 2.40 24.28 -27.98
C ASP A 174 3.26 25.47 -27.51
N ARG A 175 3.57 25.57 -26.20
CA ARG A 175 4.46 26.63 -25.68
C ARG A 175 5.87 26.58 -26.26
N ASN A 176 6.44 25.39 -26.39
CA ASN A 176 7.79 25.23 -26.93
C ASN A 176 7.84 25.42 -28.46
N GLY A 177 6.73 25.19 -29.16
CA GLY A 177 6.60 25.47 -30.60
C GLY A 177 6.60 26.96 -30.97
N PHE A 178 6.35 27.86 -30.00
CA PHE A 178 6.41 29.32 -30.20
C PHE A 178 7.80 29.93 -29.91
N HIS A 179 8.81 29.14 -29.56
CA HIS A 179 10.19 29.64 -29.44
C HIS A 179 10.95 29.40 -30.76
N GLU A 180 10.78 30.31 -31.71
CA GLU A 180 11.66 30.42 -32.89
C GLU A 180 13.12 30.65 -32.42
N PRO A 181 14.13 30.00 -33.03
CA PRO A 181 15.51 30.31 -32.73
C PRO A 181 15.77 31.75 -33.15
N ALA A 182 16.20 32.58 -32.20
CA ALA A 182 16.63 33.95 -32.48
C ALA A 182 17.63 33.91 -33.65
N ALA A 183 17.21 34.47 -34.78
CA ALA A 183 18.01 34.56 -35.99
C ALA A 183 19.37 35.16 -35.63
N GLY A 184 20.42 34.45 -36.02
CA GLY A 184 21.79 34.91 -35.83
C GLY A 184 21.96 36.30 -36.44
N VAL A 185 22.58 37.19 -35.68
CA VAL A 185 23.25 38.35 -36.24
C VAL A 185 24.74 38.10 -36.12
N VAL A 186 25.30 37.72 -37.26
CA VAL A 186 26.72 37.77 -37.57
C VAL A 186 27.19 39.22 -37.40
N ARG A 187 28.20 39.43 -36.55
CA ARG A 187 29.32 40.35 -36.79
C ARG A 187 30.47 40.10 -35.83
#